data_AF-A0A419DAE8-F1
#
_entry.id   AF-A0A419DAE8-F1
#
_cell.length_a   1.000
_cell.length_b   1.000
_cell.length_c   1.000
_cell.angle_alpha   90.00
_cell.angle_beta   90.00
_cell.angle_gamma   90.00
#
_symmetry.space_group_name_H-M   'P 1'
#
loop_
_entity.id
_entity.type
_entity.pdbx_description
1 polymer ?
#
loop_
_entity_poly.entity_id
_entity_poly.type
_entity_poly.pdbx_seq_one_letter_code
_entity_poly.pdbx_strand_id
1 'polypeptide(L)'
;MKKVYLAGLAKEYAGEWKERIIREVPGFEYHDWEIDSDQTSPDTFFPDDLKGIKAADILVANPGTTPCEGTWIEVGYFLANNTEKPGDTCDRLIIIWPKDRSDWSLEFVEKAGIIVESVDEAIEALKKLK
;
A
#
# COMPACT_ATOMS: atom_id res chain seq x y z
N MET A 1 -8.56 -10.76 -13.24
CA MET A 1 -7.18 -10.29 -12.96
C MET A 1 -7.24 -9.62 -11.61
N LYS A 2 -6.32 -9.92 -10.69
CA LYS A 2 -6.34 -9.31 -9.35
C LYS A 2 -5.94 -7.83 -9.45
N LYS A 3 -6.57 -6.99 -8.64
CA LYS A 3 -6.33 -5.55 -8.57
C LYS A 3 -5.37 -5.22 -7.42
N VAL A 4 -4.35 -4.41 -7.68
CA VAL A 4 -3.35 -4.00 -6.69
C VAL A 4 -3.37 -2.49 -6.54
N TYR A 5 -3.65 -2.00 -5.34
CA TYR A 5 -3.52 -0.58 -5.00
C TYR A 5 -2.13 -0.28 -4.46
N LEU A 6 -1.47 0.76 -4.99
CA LEU A 6 -0.13 1.20 -4.59
C LEU A 6 -0.24 2.43 -3.69
N ALA A 7 -0.40 2.19 -2.39
CA ALA A 7 -0.46 3.22 -1.36
C ALA A 7 0.96 3.67 -0.97
N GLY A 8 1.15 4.95 -0.68
CA GLY A 8 2.47 5.41 -0.23
C GLY A 8 2.89 6.76 -0.78
N LEU A 9 4.09 7.15 -0.39
CA LEU A 9 4.73 8.39 -0.81
C LEU A 9 4.82 8.52 -2.33
N ALA A 10 4.66 9.77 -2.77
CA ALA A 10 4.78 10.16 -4.17
C ALA A 10 6.19 9.87 -4.73
N LYS A 11 6.29 9.77 -6.06
CA LYS A 11 7.56 9.56 -6.77
C LYS A 11 8.65 10.56 -6.35
N GLU A 12 8.27 11.80 -6.07
CA GLU A 12 9.21 12.85 -5.66
C GLU A 12 9.89 12.58 -4.29
N TYR A 13 9.26 11.78 -3.42
CA TYR A 13 9.79 11.47 -2.08
C TYR A 13 10.34 10.05 -1.97
N ALA A 14 9.83 9.11 -2.78
CA ALA A 14 10.17 7.68 -2.67
C ALA A 14 10.75 7.07 -3.95
N GLY A 15 11.02 7.88 -4.98
CA GLY A 15 11.54 7.42 -6.26
C GLY A 15 10.53 6.55 -7.02
N GLU A 16 11.04 5.75 -7.96
CA GLU A 16 10.21 5.00 -8.93
C GLU A 16 9.74 3.62 -8.42
N TRP A 17 9.40 3.52 -7.13
CA TRP A 17 9.08 2.23 -6.51
C TRP A 17 7.81 1.60 -7.08
N LYS A 18 6.80 2.43 -7.40
CA LYS A 18 5.53 1.98 -7.99
C LYS A 18 5.74 1.44 -9.40
N GLU A 19 6.42 2.21 -10.25
CA GLU A 19 6.74 1.81 -11.62
C GLU A 19 7.61 0.56 -11.65
N ARG A 20 8.51 0.42 -10.68
CA ARG A 20 9.33 -0.77 -10.53
C ARG A 20 8.48 -2.01 -10.20
N ILE A 21 7.54 -1.92 -9.25
CA ILE A 21 6.60 -3.02 -8.95
C ILE A 21 5.79 -3.39 -10.19
N ILE A 22 5.21 -2.41 -10.87
CA ILE A 22 4.39 -2.61 -12.08
C ILE A 22 5.19 -3.35 -13.16
N ARG A 23 6.45 -2.96 -13.38
CA ARG A 23 7.34 -3.57 -14.37
C ARG A 23 7.78 -4.98 -14.01
N GLU A 24 8.13 -5.22 -12.74
CA GLU A 24 8.73 -6.50 -12.31
C GLU A 24 7.71 -7.58 -11.96
N VAL A 25 6.46 -7.19 -11.68
CA VAL A 25 5.37 -8.13 -11.37
C VAL A 25 4.20 -7.94 -12.35
N PRO A 26 4.36 -8.29 -13.64
CA PRO A 26 3.27 -8.18 -14.60
C PRO A 26 2.15 -9.20 -14.30
N GLY A 27 0.91 -8.87 -14.70
CA GLY A 27 -0.25 -9.76 -14.57
C GLY A 27 -1.25 -9.38 -13.49
N PHE A 28 -1.09 -8.19 -12.90
CA PHE A 28 -2.09 -7.53 -12.05
C PHE A 28 -2.64 -6.28 -12.77
N GLU A 29 -3.82 -5.83 -12.35
CA GLU A 29 -4.33 -4.50 -12.66
C GLU A 29 -3.89 -3.56 -11.54
N TYR A 30 -2.99 -2.63 -11.84
CA TYR A 30 -2.46 -1.69 -10.85
C TYR A 30 -3.29 -0.42 -10.81
N HIS A 31 -3.44 0.13 -9.61
CA HIS A 31 -3.97 1.47 -9.38
C HIS A 31 -2.93 2.27 -8.60
N ASP A 32 -2.47 3.37 -9.20
CA ASP A 32 -1.54 4.33 -8.63
C ASP A 32 -2.25 5.68 -8.49
N TRP A 33 -2.48 6.11 -7.26
CA TRP A 33 -3.19 7.35 -6.97
C TRP A 33 -2.55 8.60 -7.63
N GLU A 34 -1.24 8.60 -7.88
CA GLU A 34 -0.55 9.73 -8.53
C GLU A 34 -0.98 9.89 -9.99
N ILE A 35 -1.42 8.80 -10.62
CA ILE A 35 -1.72 8.71 -12.05
C ILE A 35 -3.22 8.57 -12.28
N ASP A 36 -3.89 7.77 -11.47
CA ASP A 36 -5.26 7.31 -11.68
C ASP A 36 -6.32 8.13 -10.93
N SER A 37 -5.92 8.94 -9.94
CA SER A 37 -6.84 9.79 -9.17
C SER A 37 -6.78 11.25 -9.61
N ASP A 38 -7.90 11.96 -9.48
CA ASP A 38 -7.97 13.41 -9.77
C ASP A 38 -7.31 14.23 -8.66
N GLN A 39 -6.04 14.57 -8.86
CA GLN A 39 -5.19 15.32 -7.93
C GLN A 39 -5.53 16.84 -7.85
N THR A 40 -6.62 17.32 -8.45
CA THR A 40 -6.96 18.75 -8.43
C THR A 40 -7.31 19.29 -7.04
N SER A 41 -7.96 18.48 -6.19
CA SER A 41 -8.32 18.88 -4.83
C SER A 41 -8.54 17.69 -3.89
N PRO A 42 -8.51 17.89 -2.57
CA PRO A 42 -8.86 16.83 -1.61
C PRO A 42 -10.29 16.30 -1.75
N ASP A 43 -11.21 17.11 -2.27
CA ASP A 43 -12.60 16.70 -2.52
C ASP A 43 -12.73 15.74 -3.72
N THR A 44 -11.67 15.61 -4.53
CA THR A 44 -11.61 14.74 -5.71
C THR A 44 -10.71 13.53 -5.47
N PHE A 45 -9.42 13.73 -5.12
CA PHE A 45 -8.50 12.59 -4.98
C PHE A 45 -8.91 11.66 -3.84
N PHE A 46 -9.31 12.20 -2.70
CA PHE A 46 -9.54 11.38 -1.51
C PHE A 46 -10.72 10.41 -1.68
N PRO A 47 -11.90 10.81 -2.20
CA PRO A 47 -12.96 9.86 -2.53
C PRO A 47 -12.57 8.85 -3.60
N ASP A 48 -11.75 9.22 -4.59
CA ASP A 48 -11.32 8.31 -5.66
C ASP A 48 -10.29 7.30 -5.17
N ASP A 49 -9.35 7.70 -4.33
CA ASP A 49 -8.40 6.82 -3.65
C ASP A 49 -9.15 5.76 -2.82
N LEU A 50 -10.13 6.18 -2.02
CA LEU A 50 -10.94 5.25 -1.23
C LEU A 50 -11.74 4.27 -2.11
N LYS A 51 -12.23 4.69 -3.28
CA LYS A 51 -12.86 3.77 -4.25
C LYS A 51 -11.85 2.79 -4.83
N GLY A 52 -10.65 3.27 -5.19
CA GLY A 52 -9.55 2.45 -5.67
C GLY A 52 -9.17 1.37 -4.66
N ILE A 53 -9.00 1.75 -3.39
CA ILE A 53 -8.68 0.85 -2.29
C ILE A 53 -9.81 -0.16 -2.06
N LYS A 54 -11.07 0.29 -2.06
CA LYS A 54 -12.22 -0.60 -1.88
C LYS A 54 -12.33 -1.64 -3.00
N ALA A 55 -11.92 -1.28 -4.21
CA ALA A 55 -11.95 -2.17 -5.38
C ALA A 55 -10.71 -3.07 -5.47
N ALA A 56 -9.67 -2.83 -4.67
CA ALA A 56 -8.43 -3.58 -4.73
C ALA A 56 -8.54 -4.94 -4.05
N ASP A 57 -7.93 -5.96 -4.66
CA ASP A 57 -7.78 -7.28 -4.06
C ASP A 57 -6.56 -7.31 -3.13
N ILE A 58 -5.53 -6.51 -3.42
CA ILE A 58 -4.25 -6.45 -2.71
C ILE A 58 -3.89 -4.97 -2.52
N LEU A 59 -3.30 -4.63 -1.38
CA LEU A 59 -2.71 -3.31 -1.16
C LEU A 59 -1.22 -3.46 -0.84
N VAL A 60 -0.38 -2.70 -1.55
CA VAL A 60 1.04 -2.54 -1.23
C VAL A 60 1.25 -1.11 -0.73
N ALA A 61 1.68 -0.98 0.52
CA ALA A 61 1.90 0.31 1.18
C ALA A 61 3.39 0.61 1.32
N ASN A 62 3.82 1.80 0.89
CA ASN A 62 5.16 2.34 1.13
C ASN A 62 5.09 3.71 1.83
N PRO A 63 4.99 3.75 3.18
CA PRO A 63 4.97 5.00 3.93
C PRO A 63 6.35 5.69 4.02
N GLY A 64 7.42 5.14 3.43
CA GLY A 64 8.79 5.66 3.50
C GLY A 64 9.36 5.70 4.92
N THR A 65 10.19 6.67 5.23
CA THR A 65 10.82 6.85 6.56
C THR A 65 10.17 7.95 7.40
N THR A 66 9.32 8.78 6.80
CA THR A 66 8.63 9.91 7.45
C THR A 66 7.19 9.56 7.82
N PRO A 67 6.51 10.37 8.66
CA PRO A 67 5.06 10.32 8.78
C PRO A 67 4.39 10.42 7.40
N CYS A 68 3.32 9.64 7.22
CA CYS A 68 2.58 9.54 5.96
C CYS A 68 1.11 9.23 6.28
N GLU A 69 0.41 10.23 6.81
CA GLU A 69 -0.93 10.10 7.39
C GLU A 69 -1.95 9.58 6.37
N GLY A 70 -1.86 10.04 5.12
CA GLY A 70 -2.68 9.55 4.02
C GLY A 70 -2.59 8.04 3.88
N THR A 71 -1.37 7.51 3.74
CA THR A 71 -1.13 6.06 3.62
C THR A 71 -1.65 5.27 4.81
N TRP A 72 -1.57 5.79 6.03
CA TRP A 72 -2.13 5.10 7.19
C TRP A 72 -3.67 5.09 7.22
N ILE A 73 -4.32 6.13 6.70
CA ILE A 73 -5.77 6.14 6.49
C ILE A 73 -6.15 5.08 5.45
N GLU A 74 -5.40 4.99 4.35
CA GLU A 74 -5.61 4.00 3.28
C GLU A 74 -5.45 2.56 3.79
N VAL A 75 -4.37 2.31 4.54
CA VAL A 75 -4.10 1.02 5.19
C VAL A 75 -5.22 0.66 6.15
N GLY A 76 -5.64 1.59 7.02
CA GLY A 76 -6.72 1.37 7.97
C GLY A 76 -8.05 1.06 7.27
N TYR A 77 -8.35 1.78 6.18
CA TYR A 77 -9.55 1.55 5.37
C TYR A 77 -9.53 0.18 4.68
N PHE A 78 -8.40 -0.20 4.08
CA PHE A 78 -8.25 -1.52 3.46
C PHE A 78 -8.38 -2.64 4.49
N LEU A 79 -7.72 -2.52 5.64
CA LEU A 79 -7.78 -3.50 6.71
C LEU A 79 -9.21 -3.72 7.21
N ALA A 80 -9.95 -2.63 7.45
CA ALA A 80 -11.34 -2.69 7.92
C ALA A 80 -12.30 -3.38 6.92
N ASN A 81 -12.00 -3.35 5.62
CA ASN A 81 -12.80 -4.01 4.60
C ASN A 81 -12.37 -5.46 4.32
N ASN A 82 -11.20 -5.88 4.84
CA ASN A 82 -10.57 -7.16 4.48
C ASN A 82 -10.16 -8.00 5.70
N THR A 83 -10.71 -7.70 6.89
CA THR A 83 -10.57 -8.48 8.11
C THR A 83 -11.94 -8.76 8.71
N GLU A 84 -12.13 -9.91 9.37
CA GLU A 84 -13.43 -10.30 9.92
C GLU A 84 -13.53 -9.99 11.42
N LYS A 85 -12.42 -10.13 12.16
CA LYS A 85 -12.37 -10.02 13.62
C LYS A 85 -11.19 -9.18 14.10
N PRO A 86 -11.30 -8.55 15.28
CA PRO A 86 -10.19 -7.85 15.89
C PRO A 86 -8.97 -8.77 16.08
N GLY A 87 -7.81 -8.31 15.61
CA GLY A 87 -6.55 -9.05 15.69
C GLY A 87 -6.24 -9.92 14.48
N ASP A 88 -7.14 -10.00 13.49
CA ASP A 88 -6.83 -10.64 12.20
C ASP A 88 -5.71 -9.86 11.48
N THR A 89 -4.78 -10.62 10.89
CA THR A 89 -3.78 -10.09 9.96
C THR A 89 -4.28 -10.24 8.54
N CYS A 90 -4.15 -9.20 7.72
CA CYS A 90 -4.54 -9.25 6.32
C CYS A 90 -3.40 -9.78 5.45
N ASP A 91 -3.57 -10.99 4.92
CA ASP A 91 -2.60 -11.66 4.03
C ASP A 91 -2.48 -11.02 2.63
N ARG A 92 -3.35 -10.06 2.32
CA ARG A 92 -3.37 -9.27 1.08
C ARG A 92 -2.92 -7.82 1.28
N LEU A 93 -2.39 -7.50 2.46
CA LEU A 93 -1.78 -6.21 2.78
C LEU A 93 -0.27 -6.39 2.92
N ILE A 94 0.51 -5.78 2.04
CA ILE A 94 1.97 -5.77 2.11
C ILE A 94 2.40 -4.36 2.53
N ILE A 95 3.22 -4.24 3.58
CA ILE A 95 3.70 -2.95 4.08
C ILE A 95 5.23 -2.94 4.05
N ILE A 96 5.79 -1.98 3.33
CA ILE A 96 7.23 -1.72 3.28
C ILE A 96 7.60 -0.88 4.50
N TRP A 97 8.40 -1.46 5.40
CA TRP A 97 8.91 -0.82 6.60
C TRP A 97 10.44 -0.79 6.56
N PRO A 98 11.05 0.27 6.02
CA PRO A 98 12.50 0.40 5.95
C PRO A 98 13.16 0.35 7.34
N LYS A 99 14.36 -0.24 7.45
CA LYS A 99 15.10 -0.36 8.73
C LYS A 99 15.41 0.96 9.43
N ASP A 100 15.49 2.03 8.66
CA ASP A 100 15.76 3.38 9.14
C ASP A 100 14.47 4.16 9.49
N ARG A 101 13.29 3.54 9.34
CA ARG A 101 12.03 4.07 9.88
C ARG A 101 11.96 3.84 11.39
N SER A 102 11.36 4.79 12.11
CA SER A 102 11.14 4.70 13.55
C SER A 102 10.22 3.55 13.95
N ASP A 103 10.65 2.70 14.90
CA ASP A 103 9.88 1.56 15.43
C ASP A 103 8.69 1.94 16.32
N TRP A 104 8.44 3.23 16.55
CA TRP A 104 7.44 3.72 17.51
C TRP A 104 6.06 3.06 17.38
N SER A 105 5.65 2.72 16.16
CA SER A 105 4.36 2.05 15.89
C SER A 105 4.51 0.66 15.26
N LEU A 106 5.70 0.07 15.22
CA LEU A 106 5.96 -1.17 14.48
C LEU A 106 5.10 -2.33 15.00
N GLU A 107 4.97 -2.50 16.32
CA GLU A 107 4.15 -3.57 16.92
C GLU A 107 2.67 -3.52 16.49
N PHE A 108 2.14 -2.32 16.20
CA PHE A 108 0.78 -2.16 15.68
C PHE A 108 0.72 -2.58 14.21
N VAL A 109 1.74 -2.22 13.44
CA VAL A 109 1.85 -2.47 12.00
C VAL A 109 2.08 -3.95 11.70
N GLU A 110 2.90 -4.65 12.49
CA GLU A 110 3.14 -6.10 12.38
C GLU A 110 1.87 -6.96 12.46
N LYS A 111 0.82 -6.44 13.11
CA LYS A 111 -0.47 -7.14 13.20
C LYS A 111 -1.35 -6.92 11.98
N ALA A 112 -1.09 -5.89 11.18
CA ALA A 112 -1.97 -5.47 10.08
C ALA A 112 -1.80 -6.34 8.83
N GLY A 113 -0.57 -6.71 8.46
CA GLY A 113 -0.31 -7.44 7.23
C GLY A 113 1.11 -8.03 7.13
N ILE A 114 1.54 -8.30 5.91
CA ILE A 114 2.87 -8.81 5.58
C ILE A 114 3.87 -7.64 5.62
N ILE A 115 4.77 -7.64 6.60
CA ILE A 115 5.81 -6.61 6.74
C ILE A 115 7.06 -7.04 6.00
N VAL A 116 7.61 -6.12 5.19
CA VAL A 116 8.83 -6.31 4.41
C VAL A 116 9.74 -5.10 4.57
N GLU A 117 11.05 -5.27 4.44
CA GLU A 117 12.04 -4.21 4.72
C GLU A 117 12.39 -3.36 3.49
N SER A 118 11.94 -3.78 2.29
CA SER A 118 12.33 -3.14 1.03
C SER A 118 11.32 -3.36 -0.10
N VAL A 119 11.47 -2.57 -1.18
CA VAL A 119 10.72 -2.76 -2.43
C VAL A 119 11.01 -4.12 -3.07
N ASP A 120 12.23 -4.64 -2.94
CA ASP A 120 12.61 -5.97 -3.45
C ASP A 120 11.80 -7.07 -2.78
N GLU A 121 11.69 -6.99 -1.45
CA GLU A 121 10.91 -7.94 -0.67
C GLU A 121 9.41 -7.79 -0.92
N ALA A 122 8.91 -6.57 -1.15
CA ALA A 122 7.52 -6.34 -1.54
C ALA A 122 7.20 -6.99 -2.88
N ILE A 123 8.12 -6.91 -3.86
CA ILE A 123 8.00 -7.57 -5.17
C ILE A 123 7.93 -9.09 -4.99
N GLU A 124 8.79 -9.68 -4.17
CA GLU A 124 8.78 -11.11 -3.90
C GLU A 124 7.53 -11.56 -3.12
N ALA A 125 7.05 -10.75 -2.18
CA ALA A 125 5.78 -10.99 -1.48
C ALA A 125 4.59 -10.94 -2.46
N LEU A 126 4.52 -9.93 -3.32
CA LEU A 126 3.45 -9.77 -4.31
C LEU A 126 3.42 -10.91 -5.33
N LYS A 127 4.59 -11.39 -5.79
CA LYS A 127 4.68 -12.55 -6.69
C LYS A 127 4.06 -13.81 -6.09
N LYS A 128 4.14 -14.01 -4.77
CA LYS A 128 3.55 -15.16 -4.07
C LYS A 128 2.02 -15.08 -3.97
N LEU A 129 1.45 -13.89 -4.13
CA LEU A 129 0.01 -13.64 -4.10
C LEU A 129 -0.65 -13.68 -5.49
N LYS A 130 0.11 -13.95 -6.54
CA LYS A 130 -0.40 -14.08 -7.91
C LYS A 130 -1.28 -15.34 -8.03
#